data_AF-A0AAW7MCS4-F1
#
_entry.id   AF-A0AAW7MCS4-F1
#
_cell.length_a   1.000
_cell.length_b   1.000
_cell.length_c   1.000
_cell.angle_alpha   90.00
_cell.angle_beta   90.00
_cell.angle_gamma   90.00
#
_symmetry.space_group_name_H-M   'P 1'
#
loop_
_entity.id
_entity.type
_entity.pdbx_description
1 polymer ?
#
loop_
_entity_poly.entity_id
_entity_poly.type
_entity_poly.pdbx_seq_one_letter_code
_entity_poly.pdbx_strand_id
1 'polypeptide(L)'
;MIKQISLPDDRFEDEKMVDLKRKNFIFGKNGTGKTSIVEAILKQYDNEYDIRVFQGFESVLSDNGELNAITLGEINTELQPLINKKKEIIKELNNDITEPKHKEKNTYSEFIKAKYSHSKLENKLDKFYSNSASKIKNEHPEWTGPNYKKGNFEQDIDNAKVLTQSDLNKYKEQESQNTINIGEKKYFYEPEYKEITETVNNLITRNITKYAIQKFSSNEEMNWVKEGLSIHKDKTQCAFCGSKLEDKRINDLSLYFNDEVKLLEQEIDNTIKEIQESSKTVEKNVEINEKFFYPEYHDEIKRLNDKIGNIIIESNNYFKELINSLNKRKENIFYH
;
A
#
# COMPACT_ATOMS: atom_id res chain seq x y z
N MET A 1 -41.90 61.80 -69.93
CA MET A 1 -41.86 61.20 -71.29
C MET A 1 -40.47 61.42 -71.82
N ILE A 2 -39.80 60.35 -72.23
CA ILE A 2 -38.41 60.41 -72.74
C ILE A 2 -38.43 61.16 -74.08
N LYS A 3 -37.72 62.29 -74.16
CA LYS A 3 -37.64 63.13 -75.37
C LYS A 3 -36.37 62.87 -76.20
N GLN A 4 -35.31 62.41 -75.54
CA GLN A 4 -34.03 62.10 -76.17
C GLN A 4 -33.40 60.89 -75.46
N ILE A 5 -32.63 60.08 -76.18
CA ILE A 5 -31.80 59.03 -75.61
C ILE A 5 -30.37 59.28 -76.07
N SER A 6 -29.43 59.39 -75.14
CA SER A 6 -28.00 59.41 -75.47
C SER A 6 -27.58 57.99 -75.83
N LEU A 7 -27.03 57.78 -77.03
CA LEU A 7 -26.58 56.47 -77.48
C LEU A 7 -25.10 56.28 -77.15
N PRO A 8 -24.64 55.04 -76.88
CA PRO A 8 -23.22 54.79 -76.68
C PRO A 8 -22.39 55.07 -77.94
N ASP A 9 -21.42 55.99 -77.82
CA ASP A 9 -20.54 56.42 -78.93
C ASP A 9 -19.65 55.29 -79.47
N ASP A 10 -19.53 54.16 -78.76
CA ASP A 10 -18.78 52.97 -79.19
C ASP A 10 -19.56 52.08 -80.17
N ARG A 11 -20.87 52.29 -80.34
CA ARG A 11 -21.77 51.40 -81.08
C ARG A 11 -22.71 52.10 -82.06
N PHE A 12 -22.92 53.41 -81.94
CA PHE A 12 -23.82 54.17 -82.79
C PHE A 12 -23.08 55.34 -83.43
N GLU A 13 -23.32 55.59 -84.73
CA GLU A 13 -22.76 56.75 -85.44
C GLU A 13 -23.40 58.07 -84.96
N ASP A 14 -24.69 58.03 -84.62
CA ASP A 14 -25.40 59.15 -84.00
C ASP A 14 -25.31 59.05 -82.47
N GLU A 15 -24.77 60.08 -81.82
CA GLU A 15 -24.65 60.15 -80.35
C GLU A 15 -26.01 60.30 -79.64
N LYS A 16 -27.06 60.72 -80.37
CA LYS A 16 -28.39 61.01 -79.79
C LYS A 16 -29.52 60.57 -80.70
N MET A 17 -30.48 59.88 -80.09
CA MET A 17 -31.79 59.63 -80.69
C MET A 17 -32.79 60.67 -80.17
N VAL A 18 -33.19 61.60 -81.04
CA VAL A 18 -34.12 62.70 -80.74
C VAL A 18 -35.50 62.46 -81.38
N ASP A 19 -36.48 63.33 -81.06
CA ASP A 19 -37.85 63.30 -81.59
C ASP A 19 -38.66 62.02 -81.30
N LEU A 20 -38.45 61.45 -80.11
CA LEU A 20 -39.18 60.28 -79.64
C LEU A 20 -40.67 60.59 -79.45
N LYS A 21 -41.51 59.77 -80.06
CA LYS A 21 -42.97 59.83 -79.94
C LYS A 21 -43.44 58.97 -78.78
N ARG A 22 -44.74 59.04 -78.46
CA ARG A 22 -45.35 58.18 -77.42
C ARG A 22 -45.18 56.69 -77.71
N LYS A 23 -45.12 56.30 -78.99
CA LYS A 23 -44.83 54.95 -79.46
C LYS A 23 -43.71 55.05 -80.50
N ASN A 24 -42.63 54.32 -80.27
CA ASN A 24 -41.50 54.24 -81.17
C ASN A 24 -41.31 52.78 -81.56
N PHE A 25 -41.15 52.51 -82.86
CA PHE A 25 -40.85 51.19 -83.38
C PHE A 25 -39.41 51.22 -83.88
N ILE A 26 -38.55 50.43 -83.23
CA ILE A 26 -37.14 50.31 -83.59
C ILE A 26 -36.92 48.86 -84.03
N PHE A 27 -36.59 48.68 -85.31
CA PHE A 27 -36.38 47.38 -85.91
C PHE A 27 -35.11 47.38 -86.75
N GLY A 28 -34.48 46.21 -86.85
CA GLY A 28 -33.20 46.03 -87.54
C GLY A 28 -32.80 44.57 -87.49
N LYS A 29 -31.83 44.16 -88.32
CA LYS A 29 -31.29 42.79 -88.30
C LYS A 29 -30.65 42.46 -86.94
N ASN A 30 -30.39 41.18 -86.67
CA ASN A 30 -29.65 40.80 -85.46
C ASN A 30 -28.28 41.49 -85.45
N GLY A 31 -27.85 41.98 -84.29
CA GLY A 31 -26.59 42.72 -84.12
C GLY A 31 -26.65 44.22 -84.43
N THR A 32 -27.80 44.78 -84.83
CA THR A 32 -27.94 46.23 -85.14
C THR A 32 -28.09 47.15 -83.91
N GLY A 33 -27.74 46.68 -82.71
CA GLY A 33 -27.75 47.52 -81.51
C GLY A 33 -29.10 47.69 -80.80
N LYS A 34 -30.19 47.04 -81.24
CA LYS A 34 -31.52 47.13 -80.59
C LYS A 34 -31.48 46.94 -79.06
N THR A 35 -30.78 45.91 -78.59
CA THR A 35 -30.64 45.62 -77.14
C THR A 35 -29.81 46.71 -76.44
N SER A 36 -28.78 47.24 -77.09
CA SER A 36 -27.96 48.33 -76.53
C SER A 36 -28.76 49.64 -76.38
N ILE A 37 -29.76 49.89 -77.23
CA ILE A 37 -30.71 51.00 -77.03
C ILE A 37 -31.56 50.77 -75.78
N VAL A 38 -32.04 49.54 -75.55
CA VAL A 38 -32.80 49.19 -74.34
C VAL A 38 -31.95 49.35 -73.08
N GLU A 39 -30.69 48.90 -73.10
CA GLU A 39 -29.74 49.10 -72.01
C GLU A 39 -29.45 50.58 -71.75
N ALA A 40 -29.32 51.39 -72.80
CA ALA A 40 -29.12 52.83 -72.67
C ALA A 40 -30.33 53.52 -72.02
N ILE A 41 -31.55 53.09 -72.36
CA ILE A 41 -32.80 53.56 -71.74
C ILE A 41 -32.82 53.20 -70.25
N LEU A 42 -32.53 51.94 -69.89
CA LEU A 42 -32.45 51.52 -68.49
C LEU A 42 -31.44 52.37 -67.72
N LYS A 43 -30.19 52.45 -68.19
CA LYS A 43 -29.13 53.20 -67.49
C LYS A 43 -29.46 54.69 -67.28
N GLN A 44 -30.13 55.32 -68.24
CA GLN A 44 -30.41 56.76 -68.18
C GLN A 44 -31.67 57.09 -67.38
N TYR A 45 -32.65 56.20 -67.35
CA TYR A 45 -34.00 56.55 -66.92
C TYR A 45 -34.60 55.63 -65.84
N ASP A 46 -33.92 54.57 -65.40
CA ASP A 46 -34.42 53.62 -64.39
C ASP A 46 -34.78 54.26 -63.03
N ASN A 47 -34.12 55.36 -62.69
CA ASN A 47 -34.42 56.13 -61.47
C ASN A 47 -35.62 57.09 -61.63
N GLU A 48 -36.02 57.43 -62.87
CA GLU A 48 -37.07 58.43 -63.13
C GLU A 48 -38.37 57.78 -63.64
N TYR A 49 -38.31 56.59 -64.24
CA TYR A 49 -39.45 55.89 -64.83
C TYR A 49 -39.44 54.40 -64.45
N ASP A 50 -40.63 53.81 -64.28
CA ASP A 50 -40.80 52.34 -64.21
C ASP A 50 -40.58 51.75 -65.61
N ILE A 51 -39.37 51.25 -65.87
CA ILE A 51 -38.97 50.68 -67.16
C ILE A 51 -39.11 49.17 -67.09
N ARG A 52 -40.01 48.61 -67.91
CA ARG A 52 -40.22 47.16 -68.02
C ARG A 52 -39.69 46.63 -69.33
N VAL A 53 -38.64 45.82 -69.25
CA VAL A 53 -38.04 45.16 -70.41
C VAL A 53 -38.58 43.74 -70.51
N PHE A 54 -39.13 43.39 -71.67
CA PHE A 54 -39.62 42.05 -71.95
C PHE A 54 -38.73 41.38 -73.01
N GLN A 55 -37.94 40.39 -72.61
CA GLN A 55 -37.01 39.63 -73.48
C GLN A 55 -37.51 38.20 -73.77
N GLY A 56 -38.81 37.93 -73.59
CA GLY A 56 -39.39 36.59 -73.69
C GLY A 56 -39.42 35.87 -72.35
N PHE A 57 -39.84 34.60 -72.35
CA PHE A 57 -40.09 33.82 -71.13
C PHE A 57 -38.89 32.99 -70.66
N GLU A 58 -37.80 32.91 -71.44
CA GLU A 58 -36.65 32.06 -71.13
C GLU A 58 -35.95 32.43 -69.80
N SER A 59 -35.98 33.70 -69.39
CA SER A 59 -35.32 34.15 -68.15
C SER A 59 -36.07 33.80 -66.85
N VAL A 60 -37.31 33.30 -66.96
CA VAL A 60 -38.21 33.07 -65.81
C VAL A 60 -38.62 31.60 -65.70
N LEU A 61 -38.17 30.76 -66.64
CA LEU A 61 -38.56 29.34 -66.74
C LEU A 61 -37.34 28.46 -66.46
N SER A 62 -37.39 27.67 -65.39
CA SER A 62 -36.48 26.54 -65.18
C SER A 62 -37.25 25.24 -64.98
N ASP A 63 -36.67 24.13 -65.45
CA ASP A 63 -37.29 22.81 -65.33
C ASP A 63 -36.91 22.18 -63.98
N ASN A 64 -37.90 22.03 -63.08
CA ASN A 64 -37.74 21.27 -61.85
C ASN A 64 -38.16 19.82 -62.11
N GLY A 65 -37.24 19.04 -62.68
CA GLY A 65 -37.44 17.63 -63.07
C GLY A 65 -37.83 16.64 -61.94
N GLU A 66 -38.02 17.09 -60.70
CA GLU A 66 -38.54 16.27 -59.59
C GLU A 66 -40.06 16.40 -59.37
N LEU A 67 -40.66 17.53 -59.74
CA LEU A 67 -42.08 17.82 -59.49
C LEU A 67 -42.93 17.86 -60.78
N ASN A 68 -42.33 17.55 -61.94
CA ASN A 68 -42.95 17.79 -63.26
C ASN A 68 -43.59 19.19 -63.34
N ALA A 69 -42.93 20.19 -62.75
CA ALA A 69 -43.46 21.53 -62.57
C ALA A 69 -42.43 22.54 -63.07
N ILE A 70 -42.91 23.55 -63.79
CA ILE A 70 -42.10 24.66 -64.26
C ILE A 70 -41.91 25.62 -63.08
N THR A 71 -40.66 25.89 -62.69
CA THR A 71 -40.38 26.94 -61.71
C THR A 71 -40.49 28.29 -62.39
N LEU A 72 -41.32 29.17 -61.81
CA LEU A 72 -41.51 30.54 -62.24
C LEU A 72 -40.78 31.48 -61.27
N GLY A 73 -40.02 32.44 -61.82
CA GLY A 73 -39.40 33.54 -61.07
C GLY A 73 -37.88 33.40 -60.97
N GLU A 74 -37.18 34.51 -61.20
CA GLU A 74 -35.70 34.59 -61.25
C GLU A 74 -35.04 34.00 -59.98
N ILE A 75 -35.57 34.32 -58.80
CA ILE A 75 -35.06 33.79 -57.52
C ILE A 75 -35.14 32.26 -57.45
N ASN A 76 -36.24 31.67 -57.94
CA ASN A 76 -36.42 30.22 -57.90
C ASN A 76 -35.46 29.51 -58.86
N THR A 77 -35.24 30.10 -60.04
CA THR A 77 -34.28 29.63 -61.02
C THR A 77 -32.84 29.69 -60.50
N GLU A 78 -32.48 30.74 -59.76
CA GLU A 78 -31.16 30.88 -59.13
C GLU A 78 -30.90 29.89 -57.98
N LEU A 79 -31.93 29.48 -57.22
CA LEU A 79 -31.78 28.57 -56.08
C LEU A 79 -31.65 27.08 -56.47
N GLN A 80 -32.18 26.66 -57.63
CA GLN A 80 -32.10 25.26 -58.08
C GLN A 80 -30.68 24.67 -58.13
N PRO A 81 -29.66 25.34 -58.69
CA PRO A 81 -28.31 24.80 -58.72
C PRO A 81 -27.72 24.58 -57.32
N LEU A 82 -28.06 25.43 -56.34
CA LEU A 82 -27.63 25.25 -54.95
C LEU A 82 -28.30 24.03 -54.30
N ILE A 83 -29.58 23.80 -54.59
CA ILE A 83 -30.32 22.61 -54.11
C ILE A 83 -29.71 21.34 -54.70
N ASN A 84 -29.45 21.30 -56.01
CA ASN A 84 -28.84 20.16 -56.67
C ASN A 84 -27.45 19.85 -56.09
N LYS A 85 -26.64 20.89 -55.83
CA LYS A 85 -25.34 20.71 -55.15
C LYS A 85 -25.47 20.09 -53.76
N LYS A 86 -26.43 20.54 -52.95
CA LYS A 86 -26.69 19.94 -51.63
C LYS A 86 -27.17 18.49 -51.73
N LYS A 87 -28.02 18.16 -52.71
CA LYS A 87 -28.49 16.79 -52.93
C LYS A 87 -27.36 15.85 -53.31
N GLU A 88 -26.44 16.27 -54.16
CA GLU A 88 -25.25 15.46 -54.48
C GLU A 88 -24.38 15.23 -53.25
N ILE A 89 -24.15 16.25 -52.41
CA ILE A 89 -23.41 16.08 -51.13
C ILE A 89 -24.13 15.07 -50.22
N ILE A 90 -25.45 15.17 -50.07
CA ILE A 90 -26.23 14.22 -49.26
C ILE A 90 -26.08 12.79 -49.79
N LYS A 91 -26.10 12.63 -51.11
CA LYS A 91 -25.94 11.33 -51.77
C LYS A 91 -24.54 10.75 -51.55
N GLU A 92 -23.49 11.56 -51.66
CA GLU A 92 -22.11 11.15 -51.37
C GLU A 92 -21.94 10.72 -49.90
N LEU A 93 -22.42 11.54 -48.95
CA LEU A 93 -22.38 11.22 -47.52
C LEU A 93 -23.15 9.94 -47.20
N ASN A 94 -24.34 9.76 -47.78
CA ASN A 94 -25.13 8.54 -47.61
C ASN A 94 -24.39 7.31 -48.15
N ASN A 95 -23.73 7.42 -49.30
CA ASN A 95 -22.93 6.31 -49.85
C ASN A 95 -21.72 5.98 -48.96
N ASP A 96 -21.17 6.95 -48.23
CA ASP A 96 -20.02 6.74 -47.35
C ASP A 96 -20.38 6.03 -46.02
N ILE A 97 -21.57 6.32 -45.48
CA ILE A 97 -22.04 5.77 -44.19
C ILE A 97 -22.91 4.51 -44.31
N THR A 98 -23.32 4.13 -45.52
CA THR A 98 -24.13 2.93 -45.77
C THR A 98 -23.28 1.74 -46.20
N GLU A 99 -23.84 0.54 -46.10
CA GLU A 99 -23.16 -0.66 -46.55
C GLU A 99 -22.94 -0.62 -48.07
N PRO A 100 -21.68 -0.66 -48.55
CA PRO A 100 -21.41 -0.59 -49.97
C PRO A 100 -21.87 -1.88 -50.66
N LYS A 101 -22.56 -1.75 -51.79
CA LYS A 101 -23.05 -2.89 -52.59
C LYS A 101 -21.92 -3.72 -53.20
N HIS A 102 -20.75 -3.10 -53.40
CA HIS A 102 -19.54 -3.74 -53.88
C HIS A 102 -18.44 -3.65 -52.80
N LYS A 103 -17.32 -4.36 -52.96
CA LYS A 103 -16.18 -4.36 -51.99
C LYS A 103 -15.40 -3.04 -51.95
N GLU A 104 -16.08 -1.92 -52.18
CA GLU A 104 -15.52 -0.59 -52.14
C GLU A 104 -15.26 -0.16 -50.70
N LYS A 105 -14.26 0.70 -50.53
CA LYS A 105 -13.82 1.17 -49.22
C LYS A 105 -14.50 2.50 -48.91
N ASN A 106 -15.39 2.50 -47.93
CA ASN A 106 -16.01 3.69 -47.35
C ASN A 106 -15.89 3.68 -45.82
N THR A 107 -16.31 4.77 -45.17
CA THR A 107 -16.27 4.91 -43.71
C THR A 107 -17.03 3.79 -42.99
N TYR A 108 -18.19 3.36 -43.51
CA TYR A 108 -18.92 2.20 -42.97
C TYR A 108 -18.07 0.93 -42.95
N SER A 109 -17.41 0.60 -44.06
CA SER A 109 -16.57 -0.60 -44.19
C SER A 109 -15.37 -0.58 -43.24
N GLU A 110 -14.79 0.60 -42.97
CA GLU A 110 -13.72 0.78 -42.01
C GLU A 110 -14.21 0.60 -40.57
N PHE A 111 -15.37 1.18 -40.24
CA PHE A 111 -16.00 1.01 -38.94
C PHE A 111 -16.28 -0.48 -38.63
N ILE A 112 -16.84 -1.23 -39.58
CA ILE A 112 -17.10 -2.66 -39.42
C ILE A 112 -15.80 -3.44 -39.20
N LYS A 113 -14.74 -3.14 -39.96
CA LYS A 113 -13.41 -3.75 -39.76
C LYS A 113 -12.84 -3.44 -38.37
N ALA A 114 -12.91 -2.18 -37.94
CA ALA A 114 -12.45 -1.76 -36.62
C ALA A 114 -13.26 -2.43 -35.50
N LYS A 115 -14.59 -2.48 -35.62
CA LYS A 115 -15.49 -3.17 -34.68
C LYS A 115 -15.17 -4.66 -34.58
N TYR A 116 -14.95 -5.32 -35.72
CA TYR A 116 -14.54 -6.72 -35.73
C TYR A 116 -13.17 -6.93 -35.07
N SER A 117 -12.20 -6.06 -35.37
CA SER A 117 -10.86 -6.12 -34.75
C SER A 117 -10.93 -5.93 -33.24
N HIS A 118 -11.69 -4.94 -32.78
CA HIS A 118 -11.94 -4.67 -31.36
C HIS A 118 -12.56 -5.90 -30.68
N SER A 119 -13.67 -6.42 -31.20
CA SER A 119 -14.31 -7.63 -30.66
C SER A 119 -13.36 -8.84 -30.65
N LYS A 120 -12.50 -8.99 -31.67
CA LYS A 120 -11.51 -10.07 -31.71
C LYS A 120 -10.46 -9.92 -30.60
N LEU A 121 -9.99 -8.71 -30.30
CA LEU A 121 -9.05 -8.45 -29.21
C LEU A 121 -9.71 -8.62 -27.85
N GLU A 122 -10.93 -8.11 -27.68
CA GLU A 122 -11.73 -8.28 -26.47
C GLU A 122 -11.95 -9.76 -26.15
N ASN A 123 -12.35 -10.56 -27.13
CA ASN A 123 -12.49 -12.02 -26.98
C ASN A 123 -11.17 -12.72 -26.62
N LYS A 124 -10.03 -12.25 -27.14
CA LYS A 124 -8.71 -12.80 -26.77
C LYS A 124 -8.38 -12.49 -25.32
N LEU A 125 -8.64 -11.26 -24.89
CA LEU A 125 -8.43 -10.82 -23.52
C LEU A 125 -9.32 -11.62 -22.56
N ASP A 126 -10.61 -11.73 -22.86
CA ASP A 126 -11.58 -12.50 -22.07
C ASP A 126 -11.16 -13.96 -21.89
N LYS A 127 -10.70 -14.60 -22.98
CA LYS A 127 -10.13 -15.96 -22.94
C LYS A 127 -8.87 -16.05 -22.08
N PHE A 128 -7.96 -15.08 -22.19
CA PHE A 128 -6.74 -15.06 -21.37
C PHE A 128 -7.09 -15.04 -19.88
N TYR A 129 -7.94 -14.12 -19.44
CA TYR A 129 -8.33 -14.01 -18.02
C TYR A 129 -9.08 -15.26 -17.55
N SER A 130 -9.99 -15.79 -18.37
CA SER A 130 -10.74 -17.01 -18.04
C SER A 130 -9.84 -18.25 -17.94
N ASN A 131 -8.86 -18.39 -18.85
CA ASN A 131 -7.91 -19.48 -18.84
C ASN A 131 -6.95 -19.36 -17.65
N SER A 132 -6.42 -18.18 -17.37
CA SER A 132 -5.55 -17.93 -16.21
C SER A 132 -6.27 -18.22 -14.91
N ALA A 133 -7.53 -17.77 -14.76
CA ALA A 133 -8.34 -18.10 -13.59
C ALA A 133 -8.57 -19.61 -13.45
N SER A 134 -8.86 -20.30 -14.57
CA SER A 134 -9.05 -21.74 -14.58
C SER A 134 -7.76 -22.49 -14.22
N LYS A 135 -6.60 -22.00 -14.67
CA LYS A 135 -5.29 -22.58 -14.38
C LYS A 135 -5.00 -22.52 -12.88
N ILE A 136 -5.10 -21.35 -12.26
CA ILE A 136 -4.85 -21.19 -10.82
C ILE A 136 -5.82 -22.06 -10.01
N LYS A 137 -7.12 -22.08 -10.37
CA LYS A 137 -8.10 -22.92 -9.69
C LYS A 137 -7.79 -24.42 -9.77
N ASN A 138 -7.25 -24.88 -10.89
CA ASN A 138 -6.96 -26.30 -11.10
C ASN A 138 -5.62 -26.72 -10.48
N GLU A 139 -4.60 -25.85 -10.53
CA GLU A 139 -3.27 -26.11 -9.98
C GLU A 139 -3.23 -25.90 -8.46
N HIS A 140 -3.99 -24.92 -7.94
CA HIS A 140 -4.00 -24.50 -6.55
C HIS A 140 -5.43 -24.30 -6.00
N PRO A 141 -6.26 -25.37 -5.99
CA PRO A 141 -7.64 -25.29 -5.50
C PRO A 141 -7.74 -24.88 -4.02
N GLU A 142 -6.71 -25.15 -3.22
CA GLU A 142 -6.60 -24.76 -1.81
C GLU A 142 -6.61 -23.23 -1.60
N TRP A 143 -6.07 -22.45 -2.54
CA TRP A 143 -6.04 -20.98 -2.43
C TRP A 143 -7.35 -20.36 -2.87
N THR A 144 -7.93 -20.87 -3.96
CA THR A 144 -9.02 -20.20 -4.66
C THR A 144 -10.40 -20.76 -4.38
N GLY A 145 -10.46 -22.02 -3.96
CA GLY A 145 -11.70 -22.79 -3.85
C GLY A 145 -12.38 -23.04 -5.22
N PRO A 146 -13.56 -23.68 -5.21
CA PRO A 146 -14.24 -24.12 -6.43
C PRO A 146 -14.85 -22.99 -7.27
N ASN A 147 -15.08 -21.82 -6.68
CA ASN A 147 -15.84 -20.71 -7.28
C ASN A 147 -14.98 -19.63 -7.94
N TYR A 148 -13.67 -19.83 -8.03
CA TYR A 148 -12.75 -18.87 -8.62
C TYR A 148 -12.95 -18.74 -10.14
N LYS A 149 -13.19 -17.50 -10.59
CA LYS A 149 -13.57 -17.16 -11.96
C LYS A 149 -12.79 -15.94 -12.44
N LYS A 150 -13.01 -15.59 -13.71
CA LYS A 150 -12.40 -14.45 -14.41
C LYS A 150 -12.34 -13.16 -13.57
N GLY A 151 -13.46 -12.74 -12.96
CA GLY A 151 -13.52 -11.50 -12.17
C GLY A 151 -12.70 -11.53 -10.88
N ASN A 152 -12.43 -12.72 -10.31
CA ASN A 152 -11.52 -12.84 -9.17
C ASN A 152 -10.08 -12.62 -9.61
N PHE A 153 -9.69 -13.27 -10.72
CA PHE A 153 -8.36 -13.07 -11.31
C PHE A 153 -8.11 -11.61 -11.70
N GLU A 154 -9.12 -10.90 -12.21
CA GLU A 154 -9.04 -9.45 -12.47
C GLU A 154 -8.66 -8.65 -11.22
N GLN A 155 -9.26 -8.97 -10.06
CA GLN A 155 -8.97 -8.29 -8.79
C GLN A 155 -7.59 -8.65 -8.24
N ASP A 156 -7.15 -9.90 -8.44
CA ASP A 156 -5.85 -10.36 -7.94
C ASP A 156 -4.65 -9.75 -8.69
N ILE A 157 -4.85 -9.25 -9.92
CA ILE A 157 -3.80 -8.57 -10.68
C ILE A 157 -3.25 -7.35 -9.94
N ASP A 158 -4.10 -6.60 -9.23
CA ASP A 158 -3.67 -5.44 -8.46
C ASP A 158 -2.74 -5.82 -7.30
N ASN A 159 -2.85 -7.06 -6.82
CA ASN A 159 -1.99 -7.63 -5.78
C ASN A 159 -0.74 -8.32 -6.34
N ALA A 160 -0.63 -8.47 -7.66
CA ALA A 160 0.47 -9.18 -8.29
C ALA A 160 1.79 -8.42 -8.09
N LYS A 161 2.80 -9.14 -7.58
CA LYS A 161 4.15 -8.62 -7.38
C LYS A 161 5.16 -9.50 -8.10
N VAL A 162 6.17 -8.87 -8.67
CA VAL A 162 7.31 -9.60 -9.21
C VAL A 162 8.08 -10.19 -8.03
N LEU A 163 8.18 -11.51 -8.00
CA LEU A 163 8.89 -12.24 -6.96
C LEU A 163 10.29 -12.58 -7.43
N THR A 164 11.29 -12.38 -6.57
CA THR A 164 12.63 -12.93 -6.82
C THR A 164 12.64 -14.43 -6.57
N GLN A 165 13.67 -15.13 -7.04
CA GLN A 165 13.84 -16.57 -6.75
C GLN A 165 13.94 -16.82 -5.23
N SER A 166 14.52 -15.88 -4.48
CA SER A 166 14.59 -15.95 -3.02
C SER A 166 13.21 -15.87 -2.39
N ASP A 167 12.36 -14.95 -2.85
CA ASP A 167 10.99 -14.80 -2.37
C ASP A 167 10.17 -16.06 -2.66
N LEU A 168 10.28 -16.60 -3.88
CA LEU A 168 9.58 -17.83 -4.27
C LEU A 168 9.98 -19.02 -3.39
N ASN A 169 11.26 -19.17 -3.07
CA ASN A 169 11.71 -20.24 -2.19
C ASN A 169 11.13 -20.06 -0.78
N LYS A 170 11.18 -18.83 -0.24
CA LYS A 170 10.59 -18.50 1.07
C LYS A 170 9.10 -18.80 1.12
N TYR A 171 8.31 -18.36 0.14
CA TYR A 171 6.87 -18.57 0.15
C TYR A 171 6.49 -20.04 -0.05
N LYS A 172 7.23 -20.80 -0.85
CA LYS A 172 7.02 -22.26 -0.96
C LYS A 172 7.35 -22.99 0.33
N GLU A 173 8.40 -22.59 1.03
CA GLU A 173 8.70 -23.10 2.37
C GLU A 173 7.57 -22.77 3.36
N GLN A 174 6.96 -21.59 3.27
CA GLN A 174 5.79 -21.23 4.09
C GLN A 174 4.54 -22.03 3.73
N GLU A 175 4.25 -22.22 2.44
CA GLU A 175 3.09 -22.99 1.99
C GLU A 175 3.17 -24.47 2.41
N SER A 176 4.36 -25.06 2.37
CA SER A 176 4.59 -26.46 2.76
C SER A 176 4.61 -26.68 4.28
N GLN A 177 4.43 -25.63 5.09
CA GLN A 177 4.38 -25.77 6.53
C GLN A 177 3.07 -26.40 6.97
N ASN A 178 3.21 -27.46 7.77
CA ASN A 178 2.10 -27.99 8.53
C ASN A 178 1.72 -27.02 9.65
N THR A 179 0.46 -27.04 10.04
CA THR A 179 -0.03 -26.34 11.23
C THR A 179 0.85 -26.74 12.43
N ILE A 180 1.55 -25.76 12.99
CA ILE A 180 2.37 -26.02 14.17
C ILE A 180 1.43 -26.02 15.36
N ASN A 181 1.46 -27.10 16.15
CA ASN A 181 0.78 -27.11 17.43
C ASN A 181 1.57 -26.19 18.36
N ILE A 182 1.06 -24.97 18.56
CA ILE A 182 1.63 -24.01 19.49
C ILE A 182 1.58 -24.69 20.86
N GLY A 183 2.77 -25.05 21.36
CA GLY A 183 2.89 -25.69 22.66
C GLY A 183 2.39 -24.79 23.78
N GLU A 184 2.44 -25.29 25.02
CA GLU A 184 2.05 -24.49 26.17
C GLU A 184 2.91 -23.23 26.29
N LYS A 185 2.26 -22.14 26.73
CA LYS A 185 2.93 -20.88 27.00
C LYS A 185 4.02 -21.14 28.06
N LYS A 186 5.27 -20.87 27.69
CA LYS A 186 6.38 -20.91 28.64
C LYS A 186 6.29 -19.70 29.56
N TYR A 187 6.37 -19.98 30.86
CA TYR A 187 6.52 -18.96 31.90
C TYR A 187 7.95 -19.02 32.41
N PHE A 188 8.55 -17.85 32.51
CA PHE A 188 9.88 -17.70 33.08
C PHE A 188 9.72 -17.37 34.56
N TYR A 189 10.50 -18.05 35.39
CA TYR A 189 10.57 -17.70 36.81
C TYR A 189 11.48 -16.49 36.97
N GLU A 190 10.93 -15.44 37.58
CA GLU A 190 11.66 -14.27 38.03
C GLU A 190 11.70 -14.28 39.56
N PRO A 191 12.89 -14.38 40.17
CA PRO A 191 13.08 -14.25 41.61
C PRO A 191 12.65 -12.87 42.12
N GLU A 192 12.18 -12.82 43.38
CA GLU A 192 11.93 -11.56 44.09
C GLU A 192 13.25 -10.92 44.55
N TYR A 193 14.07 -10.44 43.59
CA TYR A 193 15.43 -9.93 43.85
C TYR A 193 15.47 -8.86 44.95
N LYS A 194 14.43 -8.02 45.03
CA LYS A 194 14.34 -6.97 46.04
C LYS A 194 14.24 -7.55 47.45
N GLU A 195 13.35 -8.50 47.67
CA GLU A 195 13.13 -9.13 48.98
C GLU A 195 14.38 -9.91 49.42
N ILE A 196 15.02 -10.61 48.47
CA ILE A 196 16.29 -11.30 48.71
C ILE A 196 17.37 -10.27 49.13
N THR A 197 17.50 -9.16 48.39
CA THR A 197 18.46 -8.08 48.72
C THR A 197 18.23 -7.54 50.12
N GLU A 198 16.98 -7.23 50.46
CA GLU A 198 16.60 -6.66 51.75
C GLU A 198 16.92 -7.63 52.89
N THR A 199 16.60 -8.92 52.70
CA THR A 199 16.92 -9.98 53.66
C THR A 199 18.43 -10.10 53.87
N VAL A 200 19.21 -10.17 52.80
CA VAL A 200 20.68 -10.24 52.88
C VAL A 200 21.24 -9.01 53.58
N ASN A 201 20.80 -7.81 53.20
CA ASN A 201 21.24 -6.56 53.82
C ASN A 201 20.93 -6.53 55.32
N ASN A 202 19.74 -6.96 55.73
CA ASN A 202 19.37 -7.04 57.14
C ASN A 202 20.28 -7.99 57.93
N LEU A 203 20.66 -9.14 57.35
CA LEU A 203 21.54 -10.11 58.01
C LEU A 203 22.99 -9.62 58.11
N ILE A 204 23.54 -9.05 57.03
CA ILE A 204 24.91 -8.56 57.02
C ILE A 204 25.09 -7.32 57.90
N THR A 205 24.06 -6.50 58.10
CA THR A 205 24.10 -5.28 58.93
C THR A 205 23.58 -5.48 60.35
N ARG A 206 23.04 -6.66 60.70
CA ARG A 206 22.54 -6.92 62.07
C ARG A 206 23.69 -6.89 63.08
N ASN A 207 23.64 -5.92 64.00
CA ASN A 207 24.58 -5.80 65.10
C ASN A 207 24.32 -6.89 66.14
N ILE A 208 25.38 -7.59 66.56
CA ILE A 208 25.34 -8.52 67.70
C ILE A 208 26.31 -8.01 68.78
N THR A 209 25.84 -8.00 70.02
CA THR A 209 26.64 -7.49 71.14
C THR A 209 27.75 -8.47 71.50
N LYS A 210 29.00 -8.00 71.54
CA LYS A 210 30.12 -8.79 72.07
C LYS A 210 30.10 -8.77 73.60
N TYR A 211 30.12 -9.94 74.22
CA TYR A 211 30.48 -10.03 75.64
C TYR A 211 31.98 -9.73 75.80
N ALA A 212 32.30 -8.67 76.56
CA ALA A 212 33.64 -8.05 76.62
C ALA A 212 34.75 -8.90 77.27
N ILE A 213 34.51 -10.18 77.58
CA ILE A 213 35.37 -11.01 78.41
C ILE A 213 36.37 -11.82 77.57
N GLN A 214 36.13 -12.03 76.28
CA GLN A 214 36.97 -12.86 75.40
C GLN A 214 37.59 -12.07 74.25
N LYS A 215 38.87 -12.33 73.97
CA LYS A 215 39.58 -11.83 72.80
C LYS A 215 40.21 -13.01 72.08
N PHE A 216 40.01 -13.05 70.76
CA PHE A 216 40.65 -14.00 69.85
C PHE A 216 41.58 -13.23 68.92
N SER A 217 42.72 -13.80 68.58
CA SER A 217 43.72 -13.23 67.69
C SER A 217 43.33 -13.33 66.21
N SER A 218 42.45 -14.29 65.87
CA SER A 218 41.87 -14.46 64.54
C SER A 218 40.47 -15.06 64.61
N ASN A 219 39.71 -14.98 63.51
CA ASN A 219 38.42 -15.67 63.40
C ASN A 219 38.58 -17.20 63.43
N GLU A 220 39.71 -17.71 62.92
CA GLU A 220 40.01 -19.13 62.93
C GLU A 220 40.14 -19.65 64.38
N GLU A 221 40.84 -18.90 65.23
CA GLU A 221 40.92 -19.21 66.67
C GLU A 221 39.53 -19.14 67.34
N MET A 222 38.74 -18.12 67.01
CA MET A 222 37.38 -17.97 67.54
C MET A 222 36.48 -19.16 67.16
N ASN A 223 36.51 -19.57 65.88
CA ASN A 223 35.72 -20.68 65.36
C ASN A 223 36.17 -22.01 65.97
N TRP A 224 37.47 -22.22 66.12
CA TRP A 224 38.01 -23.39 66.82
C TRP A 224 37.51 -23.47 68.26
N VAL A 225 37.52 -22.35 69.01
CA VAL A 225 37.00 -22.33 70.39
C VAL A 225 35.49 -22.57 70.42
N LYS A 226 34.74 -22.07 69.44
CA LYS A 226 33.29 -22.29 69.32
C LYS A 226 32.93 -23.75 69.06
N GLU A 227 33.61 -24.39 68.11
CA GLU A 227 33.46 -25.82 67.84
C GLU A 227 33.87 -26.64 69.07
N GLY A 228 34.99 -26.27 69.68
CA GLY A 228 35.46 -26.84 70.94
C GLY A 228 34.40 -26.77 72.03
N LEU A 229 33.74 -25.63 72.23
CA LEU A 229 32.67 -25.48 73.22
C LEU A 229 31.52 -26.47 72.97
N SER A 230 31.13 -26.66 71.70
CA SER A 230 30.06 -27.59 71.33
C SER A 230 30.42 -29.05 71.59
N ILE A 231 31.69 -29.44 71.36
CA ILE A 231 32.21 -30.80 71.60
C ILE A 231 32.30 -31.15 73.09
N HIS A 232 32.47 -30.14 73.95
CA HIS A 232 32.71 -30.32 75.38
C HIS A 232 31.49 -30.08 76.27
N LYS A 233 30.29 -29.94 75.68
CA LYS A 233 29.04 -29.61 76.40
C LYS A 233 28.76 -30.52 77.61
N ASP A 234 29.14 -31.79 77.55
CA ASP A 234 28.94 -32.79 78.60
C ASP A 234 30.26 -33.40 79.13
N LYS A 235 31.40 -32.73 78.91
CA LYS A 235 32.73 -33.23 79.29
C LYS A 235 33.30 -32.44 80.47
N THR A 236 34.01 -33.12 81.36
CA THR A 236 34.73 -32.49 82.49
C THR A 236 36.22 -32.28 82.22
N GLN A 237 36.74 -32.88 81.14
CA GLN A 237 38.12 -32.78 80.71
C GLN A 237 38.21 -32.41 79.22
N CYS A 238 39.22 -31.64 78.88
CA CYS A 238 39.51 -31.23 77.51
C CYS A 238 40.00 -32.43 76.69
N ALA A 239 39.35 -32.71 75.56
CA ALA A 239 39.72 -33.80 74.66
C ALA A 239 41.07 -33.57 73.95
N PHE A 240 41.58 -32.34 73.92
CA PHE A 240 42.86 -32.01 73.29
C PHE A 240 44.04 -32.17 74.25
N CYS A 241 44.00 -31.52 75.42
CA CYS A 241 45.12 -31.50 76.37
C CYS A 241 44.89 -32.33 77.66
N GLY A 242 43.72 -32.93 77.84
CA GLY A 242 43.37 -33.73 79.03
C GLY A 242 43.12 -32.93 80.31
N SER A 243 43.27 -31.60 80.29
CA SER A 243 43.09 -30.74 81.48
C SER A 243 41.62 -30.63 81.89
N LYS A 244 41.35 -30.40 83.19
CA LYS A 244 40.00 -30.14 83.70
C LYS A 244 39.40 -28.88 83.07
N LEU A 245 38.14 -28.96 82.63
CA LEU A 245 37.39 -27.80 82.13
C LEU A 245 36.80 -27.04 83.32
N GLU A 246 37.17 -25.76 83.45
CA GLU A 246 36.63 -24.89 84.50
C GLU A 246 35.25 -24.36 84.11
N ASP A 247 34.26 -24.51 85.00
CA ASP A 247 32.88 -24.06 84.77
C ASP A 247 32.81 -22.57 84.42
N LYS A 248 33.67 -21.75 85.05
CA LYS A 248 33.78 -20.32 84.75
C LYS A 248 34.15 -20.07 83.29
N ARG A 249 35.16 -20.80 82.76
CA ARG A 249 35.60 -20.65 81.37
C ARG A 249 34.52 -21.10 80.39
N ILE A 250 33.83 -22.21 80.68
CA ILE A 250 32.71 -22.70 79.86
C ILE A 250 31.55 -21.70 79.85
N ASN A 251 31.21 -21.13 81.00
CA ASN A 251 30.17 -20.11 81.12
C ASN A 251 30.53 -18.83 80.35
N ASP A 252 31.76 -18.31 80.50
CA ASP A 252 32.21 -17.11 79.78
C ASP A 252 32.18 -17.31 78.25
N LEU A 253 32.56 -18.49 77.76
CA LEU A 253 32.48 -18.84 76.35
C LEU A 253 31.02 -19.02 75.88
N SER A 254 30.16 -19.58 76.73
CA SER A 254 28.72 -19.76 76.43
C SER A 254 27.97 -18.43 76.35
N LEU A 255 28.35 -17.44 77.18
CA LEU A 255 27.84 -16.07 77.10
C LEU A 255 28.35 -15.33 75.84
N TYR A 256 29.56 -15.63 75.39
CA TYR A 256 30.12 -15.07 74.16
C TYR A 256 29.46 -15.66 72.90
N PHE A 257 29.28 -16.98 72.85
CA PHE A 257 28.55 -17.70 71.79
C PHE A 257 27.10 -17.94 72.19
N ASN A 258 26.41 -16.85 72.55
CA ASN A 258 25.02 -16.88 73.00
C ASN A 258 24.06 -17.35 71.88
N ASP A 259 22.79 -17.47 72.23
CA ASP A 259 21.78 -17.94 71.29
C ASP A 259 21.52 -16.94 70.15
N GLU A 260 21.79 -15.64 70.34
CA GLU A 260 21.70 -14.63 69.29
C GLU A 260 22.71 -14.87 68.15
N VAL A 261 23.95 -15.23 68.49
CA VAL A 261 24.98 -15.62 67.51
C VAL A 261 24.55 -16.86 66.73
N LYS A 262 24.03 -17.89 67.43
CA LYS A 262 23.58 -19.13 66.79
C LYS A 262 22.38 -18.89 65.87
N LEU A 263 21.44 -18.05 66.30
CA LEU A 263 20.27 -17.68 65.50
C LEU A 263 20.69 -16.95 64.22
N LEU A 264 21.59 -15.98 64.30
CA LEU A 264 22.07 -15.28 63.10
C LEU A 264 22.77 -16.23 62.12
N GLU A 265 23.61 -17.13 62.59
CA GLU A 265 24.26 -18.12 61.71
C GLU A 265 23.26 -19.07 61.06
N GLN A 266 22.24 -19.50 61.80
CA GLN A 266 21.17 -20.33 61.25
C GLN A 266 20.35 -19.58 60.19
N GLU A 267 20.01 -18.32 60.45
CA GLU A 267 19.31 -17.45 59.48
C GLU A 267 20.16 -17.23 58.22
N ILE A 268 21.47 -17.00 58.36
CA ILE A 268 22.41 -16.91 57.25
C ILE A 268 22.42 -18.21 56.43
N ASP A 269 22.56 -19.36 57.09
CA ASP A 269 22.62 -20.66 56.40
C ASP A 269 21.32 -20.99 55.67
N ASN A 270 20.17 -20.63 56.25
CA ASN A 270 18.88 -20.81 55.60
C ASN A 270 18.74 -19.87 54.39
N THR A 271 19.14 -18.61 54.52
CA THR A 271 19.10 -17.64 53.41
C THR A 271 20.02 -18.06 52.26
N ILE A 272 21.20 -18.62 52.55
CA ILE A 272 22.09 -19.17 51.51
C ILE A 272 21.39 -20.29 50.75
N LYS A 273 20.69 -21.20 51.44
CA LYS A 273 19.95 -22.30 50.79
C LYS A 273 18.82 -21.76 49.90
N GLU A 274 18.06 -20.79 50.38
CA GLU A 274 16.98 -20.15 49.61
C GLU A 274 17.50 -19.45 48.34
N ILE A 275 18.64 -18.75 48.43
CA ILE A 275 19.30 -18.14 47.28
C ILE A 275 19.77 -19.21 46.28
N GLN A 276 20.34 -20.33 46.77
CA GLN A 276 20.76 -21.44 45.92
C GLN A 276 19.57 -22.13 45.22
N GLU A 277 18.43 -22.26 45.89
CA GLU A 277 17.20 -22.77 45.29
C GLU A 277 16.62 -21.82 44.23
N SER A 278 16.68 -20.52 44.50
CA SER A 278 16.29 -19.47 43.54
C SER A 278 17.17 -19.51 42.29
N SER A 279 18.50 -19.62 42.45
CA SER A 279 19.46 -19.78 41.35
C SER A 279 19.15 -21.02 40.50
N LYS A 280 18.93 -22.19 41.13
CA LYS A 280 18.52 -23.42 40.41
C LYS A 280 17.21 -23.26 39.66
N THR A 281 16.29 -22.43 40.16
CA THR A 281 14.99 -22.20 39.50
C THR A 281 15.14 -21.28 38.30
N VAL A 282 15.98 -20.26 38.39
CA VAL A 282 16.36 -19.41 37.23
C VAL A 282 17.03 -20.25 36.14
N GLU A 283 17.90 -21.19 36.50
CA GLU A 283 18.56 -22.08 35.53
C GLU A 283 17.59 -23.02 34.79
N LYS A 284 16.40 -23.27 35.35
CA LYS A 284 15.34 -24.04 34.66
C LYS A 284 14.64 -23.23 33.56
N ASN A 285 14.90 -21.93 33.44
CA ASN A 285 14.39 -21.12 32.33
C ASN A 285 15.02 -21.61 31.02
N VAL A 286 14.37 -22.58 30.37
CA VAL A 286 14.89 -23.26 29.17
C VAL A 286 14.77 -22.37 27.95
N GLU A 287 15.80 -22.44 27.09
CA GLU A 287 15.78 -21.94 25.72
C GLU A 287 14.47 -22.26 24.98
N ILE A 288 13.97 -21.29 24.22
CA ILE A 288 12.82 -21.47 23.34
C ILE A 288 13.31 -22.21 22.10
N ASN A 289 12.79 -23.42 21.85
CA ASN A 289 13.15 -24.18 20.66
C ASN A 289 12.42 -23.62 19.43
N GLU A 290 13.18 -23.00 18.53
CA GLU A 290 12.70 -22.35 17.30
C GLU A 290 11.87 -23.28 16.39
N LYS A 291 12.08 -24.59 16.46
CA LYS A 291 11.36 -25.58 15.64
C LYS A 291 9.87 -25.67 15.95
N PHE A 292 9.43 -25.17 17.10
CA PHE A 292 8.01 -25.07 17.47
C PHE A 292 7.36 -23.77 16.98
N PHE A 293 8.04 -23.00 16.14
CA PHE A 293 7.55 -21.73 15.63
C PHE A 293 7.78 -21.64 14.12
N TYR A 294 6.96 -20.81 13.48
CA TYR A 294 7.11 -20.53 12.05
C TYR A 294 8.46 -19.84 11.79
N PRO A 295 9.11 -20.11 10.64
CA PRO A 295 10.43 -19.56 10.31
C PRO A 295 10.52 -18.04 10.37
N GLU A 296 9.40 -17.34 10.14
CA GLU A 296 9.34 -15.88 10.27
C GLU A 296 9.67 -15.36 11.68
N TYR A 297 9.53 -16.21 12.71
CA TYR A 297 9.86 -15.87 14.10
C TYR A 297 11.24 -16.38 14.55
N HIS A 298 11.97 -17.16 13.74
CA HIS A 298 13.23 -17.78 14.18
C HIS A 298 14.28 -16.73 14.60
N ASP A 299 14.40 -15.64 13.84
CA ASP A 299 15.31 -14.53 14.19
C ASP A 299 14.91 -13.84 15.51
N GLU A 300 13.61 -13.69 15.76
CA GLU A 300 13.10 -13.09 16.99
C GLU A 300 13.34 -14.03 18.18
N ILE A 301 13.09 -15.33 18.02
CA ILE A 301 13.32 -16.36 19.02
C ILE A 301 14.79 -16.43 19.40
N LYS A 302 15.69 -16.39 18.41
CA LYS A 302 17.14 -16.33 18.66
C LYS A 302 17.51 -15.14 19.54
N ARG A 303 17.00 -13.95 19.22
CA ARG A 303 17.22 -12.74 20.04
C ARG A 303 16.65 -12.87 21.45
N LEU A 304 15.51 -13.54 21.62
CA LEU A 304 14.93 -13.81 22.93
C LEU A 304 15.77 -14.80 23.74
N ASN A 305 16.27 -15.86 23.10
CA ASN A 305 17.16 -16.84 23.73
C ASN A 305 18.47 -16.20 24.19
N ASP A 306 19.06 -15.32 23.38
CA ASP A 306 20.24 -14.54 23.77
C ASP A 306 19.95 -13.68 25.02
N LYS A 307 18.79 -13.02 25.07
CA LYS A 307 18.37 -12.23 26.25
C LYS A 307 18.16 -13.10 27.49
N ILE A 308 17.49 -14.24 27.35
CA ILE A 308 17.27 -15.20 28.45
C ILE A 308 18.62 -15.68 29.00
N GLY A 309 19.54 -16.06 28.11
CA GLY A 309 20.89 -16.47 28.49
C GLY A 309 21.63 -15.41 29.28
N ASN A 310 21.57 -14.14 28.84
CA ASN A 310 22.18 -13.02 29.56
C ASN A 310 21.55 -12.82 30.95
N ILE A 311 20.22 -12.87 31.07
CA ILE A 311 19.52 -12.72 32.36
C ILE A 311 19.91 -13.84 33.33
N ILE A 312 20.03 -15.08 32.86
CA ILE A 312 20.47 -16.22 33.70
C ILE A 312 21.90 -15.97 34.21
N ILE A 313 22.81 -15.53 33.34
CA ILE A 313 24.20 -15.23 33.71
C ILE A 313 24.25 -14.10 34.74
N GLU A 314 23.55 -12.99 34.51
CA GLU A 314 23.49 -11.85 35.42
C GLU A 314 22.91 -12.24 36.79
N SER A 315 21.82 -13.02 36.80
CA SER A 315 21.18 -13.51 38.02
C SER A 315 22.10 -14.41 38.83
N ASN A 316 22.80 -15.35 38.18
CA ASN A 316 23.73 -16.25 38.85
C ASN A 316 24.93 -15.50 39.43
N ASN A 317 25.46 -14.50 38.72
CA ASN A 317 26.51 -13.64 39.25
C ASN A 317 26.02 -12.84 40.46
N TYR A 318 24.82 -12.28 40.38
CA TYR A 318 24.20 -11.55 41.48
C TYR A 318 24.01 -12.43 42.73
N PHE A 319 23.45 -13.64 42.58
CA PHE A 319 23.28 -14.58 43.69
C PHE A 319 24.61 -15.02 44.29
N LYS A 320 25.65 -15.20 43.48
CA LYS A 320 27.00 -15.52 43.94
C LYS A 320 27.58 -14.41 44.83
N GLU A 321 27.40 -13.15 44.46
CA GLU A 321 27.85 -12.01 45.27
C GLU A 321 27.12 -11.92 46.63
N LEU A 322 25.81 -12.20 46.64
CA LEU A 322 25.04 -12.26 47.89
C LEU A 322 25.52 -13.39 48.81
N ILE A 323 25.69 -14.60 48.26
CA ILE A 323 26.20 -15.75 49.02
C ILE A 323 27.60 -15.46 49.56
N ASN A 324 28.48 -14.85 48.76
CA ASN A 324 29.81 -14.45 49.21
C ASN A 324 29.75 -13.44 50.37
N SER A 325 28.83 -12.49 50.32
CA SER A 325 28.63 -11.48 51.37
C SER A 325 28.13 -12.12 52.67
N LEU A 326 27.17 -13.05 52.57
CA LEU A 326 26.68 -13.84 53.70
C LEU A 326 27.76 -14.73 54.32
N ASN A 327 28.59 -15.40 53.50
CA ASN A 327 29.70 -16.20 53.98
C ASN A 327 30.75 -15.36 54.71
N LYS A 328 31.12 -14.19 54.16
CA LYS A 328 32.02 -13.23 54.83
C LYS A 328 31.45 -12.78 56.17
N ARG A 329 30.13 -12.51 56.24
CA ARG A 329 29.44 -12.17 57.49
C ARG A 329 29.49 -13.32 58.49
N LYS A 330 29.30 -14.56 58.04
CA LYS A 330 29.36 -15.75 58.89
C LYS A 330 30.76 -15.97 59.48
N GLU A 331 31.80 -15.81 58.66
CA GLU A 331 33.20 -15.88 59.11
C GLU A 331 33.54 -14.76 60.12
N ASN A 332 32.85 -13.63 60.04
CA ASN A 332 33.04 -12.44 60.88
C ASN A 332 31.78 -12.07 61.65
N ILE A 333 31.17 -13.00 62.40
CA ILE A 333 29.81 -12.84 62.96
C ILE A 333 29.62 -11.61 63.88
N PHE A 334 30.69 -10.99 64.35
CA PHE A 334 30.65 -9.79 65.18
C PHE A 334 31.16 -8.49 64.52
N TYR A 335 31.47 -8.53 63.22
CA TYR A 335 31.97 -7.38 62.45
C TYR A 335 31.26 -7.28 61.10
N HIS A 336 31.07 -6.06 60.62
CA HIS A 336 30.42 -5.77 59.34
C HIS A 336 31.45 -5.64 58.21
#